data_AF-A0AAX0L8C1-F1
#
_entry.id   AF-A0AAX0L8C1-F1
#
_cell.length_a   1.000
_cell.length_b   1.000
_cell.length_c   1.000
_cell.angle_alpha   90.00
_cell.angle_beta   90.00
_cell.angle_gamma   90.00
#
_symmetry.space_group_name_H-M   'P 1'
#
loop_
_entity.id
_entity.type
_entity.pdbx_description
1 polymer ?
#
loop_
_entity_poly.entity_id
_entity_poly.type
_entity_poly.pdbx_seq_one_letter_code
_entity_poly.pdbx_strand_id
1 'polypeptide(L)'
;MNKDHVEVLISVYKKFGNANADTTNIKMTDMNENGIEITCNDDVIFVPFITKVEDHDGYKDAIIELYASVKEDSSTSKVQKNMVEFMDSFKTLVISSIKDGQPVSSYSPFVKEGDAFYICISSVAKHYHAIKQNPNNISVFFIQDEKEAKSLFARVRVSLNVVAEFVDDAKRADIMDKFEKLNPNESALSFIKTMKDFYVVKLTPKTGRYVKGFGAAYDIEGLKIANEERVNNPHIKQH
;
A
#
# COMPACT_ATOMS: atom_id res chain seq x y z
N MET A 1 8.04 -5.48 30.04
CA MET A 1 7.78 -6.44 28.93
C MET A 1 7.60 -7.87 29.42
N ASN A 2 8.63 -8.51 30.00
CA ASN A 2 8.58 -9.95 30.35
C ASN A 2 7.61 -10.37 31.47
N LYS A 3 7.07 -9.42 32.25
CA LYS A 3 6.08 -9.70 33.31
C LYS A 3 4.66 -9.33 32.86
N ASP A 4 4.48 -8.11 32.41
CA ASP A 4 3.14 -7.54 32.18
C ASP A 4 2.67 -7.56 30.72
N HIS A 5 3.55 -7.91 29.77
CA HIS A 5 3.29 -7.80 28.33
C HIS A 5 3.79 -9.02 27.52
N VAL A 6 3.76 -10.22 28.10
CA VAL A 6 4.21 -11.46 27.42
C VAL A 6 3.41 -11.73 26.14
N GLU A 7 2.09 -11.48 26.15
CA GLU A 7 1.23 -11.65 24.96
C GLU A 7 1.67 -10.77 23.78
N VAL A 8 2.24 -9.59 24.06
CA VAL A 8 2.81 -8.70 23.04
C VAL A 8 4.01 -9.35 22.39
N LEU A 9 4.92 -9.91 23.21
CA LEU A 9 6.12 -10.61 22.71
C LEU A 9 5.73 -11.82 21.87
N ILE A 10 4.73 -12.61 22.30
CA ILE A 10 4.19 -13.74 21.53
C ILE A 10 3.70 -13.27 20.16
N SER A 11 2.89 -12.20 20.15
CA SER A 11 2.29 -11.70 18.91
C SER A 11 3.35 -11.15 17.94
N VAL A 12 4.35 -10.42 18.45
CA VAL A 12 5.48 -9.89 17.68
C VAL A 12 6.33 -11.05 17.15
N TYR A 13 6.70 -12.01 18.00
CA TYR A 13 7.53 -13.16 17.61
C TYR A 13 6.84 -14.03 16.56
N LYS A 14 5.55 -14.32 16.71
CA LYS A 14 4.79 -15.07 15.68
C LYS A 14 4.72 -14.32 14.35
N LYS A 15 4.70 -12.97 14.36
CA LYS A 15 4.67 -12.15 13.14
C LYS A 15 6.04 -12.10 12.43
N PHE A 16 7.12 -11.88 13.17
CA PHE A 16 8.45 -11.60 12.60
C PHE A 16 9.42 -12.77 12.65
N GLY A 17 9.20 -13.74 13.53
CA GLY A 17 9.95 -14.97 13.66
C GLY A 17 9.17 -16.13 13.04
N ASN A 18 8.65 -17.01 13.90
CA ASN A 18 7.95 -18.22 13.49
C ASN A 18 6.51 -18.23 14.02
N ALA A 19 5.54 -18.19 13.10
CA ALA A 19 4.11 -18.14 13.41
C ALA A 19 3.60 -19.38 14.17
N ASN A 20 4.24 -20.53 13.97
CA ASN A 20 3.82 -21.83 14.51
C ASN A 20 4.66 -22.30 15.71
N ALA A 21 5.55 -21.44 16.22
CA ALA A 21 6.42 -21.83 17.33
C ALA A 21 5.65 -22.03 18.64
N ASP A 22 6.14 -22.99 19.44
CA ASP A 22 5.85 -23.06 20.86
C ASP A 22 6.51 -21.87 21.57
N THR A 23 5.70 -21.03 22.22
CA THR A 23 6.15 -19.80 22.87
C THR A 23 6.29 -19.92 24.38
N THR A 24 6.46 -21.14 24.91
CA THR A 24 6.56 -21.40 26.36
C THR A 24 7.65 -20.57 27.06
N ASN A 25 8.85 -20.43 26.46
CA ASN A 25 9.96 -19.66 27.07
C ASN A 25 10.26 -18.35 26.31
N ILE A 26 9.23 -17.59 25.94
CA ILE A 26 9.44 -16.32 25.26
C ILE A 26 9.87 -15.21 26.23
N LYS A 27 10.88 -14.42 25.83
CA LYS A 27 11.33 -13.24 26.57
C LYS A 27 11.99 -12.23 25.64
N MET A 28 11.83 -10.95 25.96
CA MET A 28 12.71 -9.90 25.44
C MET A 28 14.05 -10.01 26.18
N THR A 29 15.14 -10.21 25.44
CA THR A 29 16.49 -10.40 25.99
C THR A 29 17.34 -9.15 25.94
N ASP A 30 17.17 -8.34 24.90
CA ASP A 30 17.91 -7.10 24.72
C ASP A 30 17.05 -6.04 24.00
N MET A 31 17.48 -4.78 24.08
CA MET A 31 16.87 -3.67 23.35
C MET A 31 17.92 -2.58 23.14
N ASN A 32 17.98 -2.09 21.91
CA ASN A 32 18.77 -0.92 21.55
C ASN A 32 17.91 0.07 20.76
N GLU A 33 18.51 1.18 20.35
CA GLU A 33 17.79 2.26 19.72
C GLU A 33 17.20 1.90 18.34
N ASN A 34 17.58 0.76 17.78
CA ASN A 34 17.10 0.27 16.49
C ASN A 34 16.00 -0.80 16.64
N GLY A 35 15.77 -1.36 17.83
CA GLY A 35 14.78 -2.44 18.00
C GLY A 35 14.93 -3.28 19.26
N ILE A 36 14.20 -4.40 19.27
CA ILE A 36 14.18 -5.35 20.38
C ILE A 36 14.68 -6.73 19.94
N GLU A 37 15.39 -7.41 20.84
CA GLU A 37 15.73 -8.81 20.70
C GLU A 37 14.74 -9.67 21.49
N ILE A 38 14.16 -10.67 20.84
CA ILE A 38 13.25 -11.64 21.44
C ILE A 38 13.85 -13.02 21.30
N THR A 39 14.04 -13.69 22.43
CA THR A 39 14.39 -15.10 22.50
C THR A 39 13.14 -15.92 22.76
N CYS A 40 12.94 -16.99 22.01
CA CYS A 40 11.88 -17.97 22.19
C CYS A 40 12.48 -19.38 22.15
N ASN A 41 12.61 -20.02 23.32
CA ASN A 41 13.39 -21.25 23.48
C ASN A 41 14.84 -21.02 23.02
N ASP A 42 15.29 -21.70 21.97
CA ASP A 42 16.65 -21.57 21.41
C ASP A 42 16.73 -20.61 20.21
N ASP A 43 15.59 -20.07 19.74
CA ASP A 43 15.57 -19.14 18.61
C ASP A 43 15.64 -17.69 19.10
N VAL A 44 16.45 -16.88 18.41
CA VAL A 44 16.66 -15.47 18.71
C VAL A 44 16.33 -14.65 17.47
N ILE A 45 15.45 -13.67 17.63
CA ILE A 45 15.11 -12.73 16.58
C ILE A 45 15.36 -11.30 17.02
N PHE A 46 15.91 -10.49 16.12
CA PHE A 46 15.88 -9.04 16.24
C PHE A 46 14.70 -8.48 15.45
N VAL A 47 13.89 -7.63 16.08
CA VAL A 47 12.75 -6.95 15.47
C VAL A 47 13.03 -5.45 15.47
N PRO A 48 13.25 -4.84 14.30
CA PRO A 48 13.58 -3.42 14.23
C PRO A 48 12.36 -2.55 14.57
N PHE A 49 12.60 -1.42 15.20
CA PHE A 49 11.66 -0.31 15.22
C PHE A 49 11.52 0.29 13.81
N ILE A 50 10.40 0.94 13.53
CA ILE A 50 10.18 1.60 12.23
C ILE A 50 11.20 2.74 12.04
N THR A 51 11.48 3.46 13.11
CA THR A 51 12.47 4.53 13.20
C THR A 51 13.41 4.28 14.35
N LYS A 52 14.66 4.73 14.20
CA LYS A 52 15.63 4.79 15.28
C LYS A 52 15.08 5.67 16.41
N VAL A 53 15.22 5.21 17.64
CA VAL A 53 14.86 5.96 18.84
C VAL A 53 16.01 6.92 19.18
N GLU A 54 15.75 8.21 19.27
CA GLU A 54 16.81 9.21 19.52
C GLU A 54 16.97 9.56 21.01
N ASP A 55 15.92 9.38 21.81
CA ASP A 55 15.88 9.73 23.23
C ASP A 55 15.34 8.59 24.10
N HIS A 56 15.58 8.72 25.41
CA HIS A 56 15.23 7.67 26.37
C HIS A 56 13.70 7.47 26.52
N ASP A 57 12.91 8.49 26.18
CA ASP A 57 11.46 8.48 26.29
C ASP A 57 10.79 7.84 25.05
N GLY A 58 11.42 7.88 23.87
CA GLY A 58 10.88 7.35 22.61
C GLY A 58 10.77 5.82 22.55
N TYR A 59 11.44 5.08 23.44
CA TYR A 59 11.34 3.61 23.48
C TYR A 59 9.93 3.11 23.75
N LYS A 60 9.21 3.78 24.66
CA LYS A 60 7.84 3.39 25.01
C LYS A 60 6.93 3.52 23.79
N ASP A 61 7.05 4.63 23.07
CA ASP A 61 6.24 4.91 21.89
C ASP A 61 6.59 3.97 20.74
N ALA A 62 7.88 3.68 20.53
CA ALA A 62 8.34 2.73 19.52
C ALA A 62 7.81 1.29 19.78
N ILE A 63 7.78 0.85 21.03
CA ILE A 63 7.20 -0.45 21.42
C ILE A 63 5.67 -0.45 21.25
N ILE A 64 4.99 0.64 21.64
CA ILE A 64 3.55 0.78 21.45
C ILE A 64 3.19 0.73 19.96
N GLU A 65 3.95 1.42 19.11
CA GLU A 65 3.77 1.42 17.66
C GLU A 65 4.03 0.03 17.06
N LEU A 66 5.11 -0.63 17.46
CA LEU A 66 5.40 -2.00 17.05
C LEU A 66 4.24 -2.94 17.42
N TYR A 67 3.73 -2.84 18.65
CA TYR A 67 2.60 -3.66 19.09
C TYR A 67 1.30 -3.33 18.35
N ALA A 68 0.99 -2.04 18.15
CA ALA A 68 -0.16 -1.60 17.38
C ALA A 68 -0.11 -2.17 15.96
N SER A 69 1.07 -2.21 15.34
CA SER A 69 1.25 -2.81 14.02
C SER A 69 0.88 -4.30 13.98
N VAL A 70 1.02 -5.04 15.09
CA VAL A 70 0.65 -6.46 15.17
C VAL A 70 -0.85 -6.63 15.44
N LYS A 71 -1.41 -5.77 16.29
CA LYS A 71 -2.80 -5.83 16.73
C LYS A 71 -3.78 -5.28 15.68
N GLU A 72 -3.46 -4.21 14.98
CA GLU A 72 -4.33 -3.62 13.96
C GLU A 72 -4.62 -4.56 12.79
N ASP A 73 -3.73 -5.52 12.58
CA ASP A 73 -3.78 -6.53 11.53
C ASP A 73 -4.70 -7.71 11.92
N SER A 74 -5.48 -7.59 13.02
CA SER A 74 -6.31 -8.67 13.58
C SER A 74 -7.71 -8.79 12.96
N SER A 75 -8.14 -7.80 12.15
CA SER A 75 -9.44 -7.83 11.48
C SER A 75 -9.35 -7.38 10.03
N THR A 76 -9.77 -8.27 9.13
CA THR A 76 -9.83 -8.06 7.68
C THR A 76 -10.63 -6.82 7.30
N SER A 77 -11.76 -6.58 7.97
CA SER A 77 -12.61 -5.41 7.67
C SER A 77 -11.93 -4.09 8.02
N LYS A 78 -11.17 -4.05 9.12
CA LYS A 78 -10.37 -2.87 9.50
C LYS A 78 -9.23 -2.63 8.52
N VAL A 79 -8.52 -3.70 8.12
CA VAL A 79 -7.45 -3.61 7.12
C VAL A 79 -7.98 -3.10 5.78
N GLN A 80 -9.11 -3.64 5.32
CA GLN A 80 -9.76 -3.19 4.08
C GLN A 80 -10.17 -1.73 4.17
N LYS A 81 -10.76 -1.29 5.29
CA LYS A 81 -11.12 0.12 5.51
C LYS A 81 -9.89 1.03 5.42
N ASN A 82 -8.80 0.68 6.10
CA ASN A 82 -7.56 1.45 6.06
C ASN A 82 -6.95 1.49 4.64
N MET A 83 -7.02 0.39 3.89
CA MET A 83 -6.55 0.34 2.51
C MET A 83 -7.34 1.30 1.61
N VAL A 84 -8.66 1.31 1.74
CA VAL A 84 -9.55 2.20 0.98
C VAL A 84 -9.29 3.66 1.35
N GLU A 85 -9.21 3.97 2.65
CA GLU A 85 -8.89 5.32 3.14
C GLU A 85 -7.52 5.80 2.64
N PHE A 86 -6.52 4.91 2.61
CA PHE A 86 -5.21 5.20 2.05
C PHE A 86 -5.29 5.53 0.56
N MET A 87 -6.01 4.76 -0.26
CA MET A 87 -6.17 5.11 -1.68
C MET A 87 -6.95 6.42 -1.87
N ASP A 88 -7.97 6.65 -1.05
CA ASP A 88 -8.83 7.83 -1.11
C ASP A 88 -8.11 9.12 -0.67
N SER A 89 -6.94 9.02 0.00
CA SER A 89 -6.11 10.19 0.33
C SER A 89 -5.30 10.72 -0.86
N PHE A 90 -5.22 9.98 -1.97
CA PHE A 90 -4.49 10.40 -3.17
C PHE A 90 -5.38 11.13 -4.17
N LYS A 91 -4.75 12.00 -4.96
CA LYS A 91 -5.36 12.66 -6.13
C LYS A 91 -4.78 12.16 -7.46
N THR A 92 -3.66 11.44 -7.39
CA THR A 92 -2.97 10.85 -8.54
C THR A 92 -2.60 9.41 -8.23
N LEU A 93 -2.42 8.60 -9.27
CA LEU A 93 -1.88 7.26 -9.16
C LEU A 93 -0.74 7.08 -10.14
N VAL A 94 0.20 6.19 -9.80
CA VAL A 94 1.28 5.77 -10.70
C VAL A 94 0.74 4.66 -11.60
N ILE A 95 1.12 4.68 -12.87
CA ILE A 95 0.71 3.74 -13.90
C ILE A 95 1.94 3.04 -14.44
N SER A 96 1.95 1.72 -14.36
CA SER A 96 2.89 0.85 -15.08
C SER A 96 2.14 0.14 -16.21
N SER A 97 2.58 0.34 -17.44
CA SER A 97 1.97 -0.21 -18.65
C SER A 97 3.05 -0.71 -19.62
N ILE A 98 2.68 -1.39 -20.70
CA ILE A 98 3.64 -1.94 -21.67
C ILE A 98 3.33 -1.43 -23.07
N LYS A 99 4.35 -0.92 -23.77
CA LYS A 99 4.30 -0.55 -25.19
C LYS A 99 5.36 -1.33 -25.93
N ASP A 100 4.96 -2.15 -26.90
CA ASP A 100 5.87 -2.92 -27.77
C ASP A 100 6.95 -3.68 -26.97
N GLY A 101 6.54 -4.31 -25.86
CA GLY A 101 7.42 -5.05 -24.96
C GLY A 101 8.25 -4.21 -23.99
N GLN A 102 8.21 -2.87 -24.08
CA GLN A 102 8.92 -1.96 -23.18
C GLN A 102 7.99 -1.45 -22.06
N PRO A 103 8.43 -1.48 -20.79
CA PRO A 103 7.66 -0.93 -19.69
C PRO A 103 7.60 0.60 -19.77
N VAL A 104 6.45 1.15 -19.42
CA VAL A 104 6.19 2.59 -19.32
C VAL A 104 5.68 2.88 -17.92
N SER A 105 6.49 3.60 -17.15
CA SER A 105 6.11 4.18 -15.86
C SER A 105 5.67 5.63 -16.05
N SER A 106 4.50 5.96 -15.54
CA SER A 106 3.90 7.30 -15.65
C SER A 106 2.95 7.54 -14.49
N TYR A 107 2.19 8.63 -14.50
CA TYR A 107 1.14 8.90 -13.54
C TYR A 107 -0.03 9.59 -14.22
N SER A 108 -1.17 9.65 -13.54
CA SER A 108 -2.33 10.45 -13.96
C SER A 108 -3.16 10.86 -12.73
N PRO A 109 -3.80 12.04 -12.74
CA PRO A 109 -4.88 12.32 -11.80
C PRO A 109 -6.02 11.32 -11.99
N PHE A 110 -6.73 11.00 -10.92
CA PHE A 110 -7.87 10.08 -10.99
C PHE A 110 -9.10 10.61 -10.26
N VAL A 111 -10.27 10.13 -10.71
CA VAL A 111 -11.53 10.15 -9.96
C VAL A 111 -11.87 8.71 -9.60
N LYS A 112 -12.31 8.47 -8.38
CA LYS A 112 -12.83 7.15 -7.98
C LYS A 112 -14.36 7.19 -7.97
N GLU A 113 -14.99 6.17 -8.55
CA GLU A 113 -16.43 5.92 -8.39
C GLU A 113 -16.71 4.44 -8.15
N GLY A 114 -17.36 4.15 -7.02
CA GLY A 114 -17.49 2.78 -6.55
C GLY A 114 -16.10 2.15 -6.41
N ASP A 115 -15.91 1.01 -7.06
CA ASP A 115 -14.65 0.27 -7.04
C ASP A 115 -13.74 0.56 -8.26
N ALA A 116 -14.12 1.51 -9.13
CA ALA A 116 -13.35 1.85 -10.32
C ALA A 116 -12.62 3.19 -10.18
N PHE A 117 -11.46 3.29 -10.84
CA PHE A 117 -10.70 4.52 -10.97
C PHE A 117 -10.82 5.04 -12.41
N TYR A 118 -10.93 6.34 -12.60
CA TYR A 118 -11.02 6.98 -13.90
C TYR A 118 -9.85 7.94 -14.03
N ILE A 119 -8.96 7.67 -14.97
CA ILE A 119 -7.79 8.51 -15.26
C ILE A 119 -8.06 9.39 -16.48
N CYS A 120 -7.37 10.53 -16.55
CA CYS A 120 -7.41 11.43 -17.71
C CYS A 120 -6.02 11.49 -18.35
N ILE A 121 -5.90 11.06 -19.61
CA ILE A 121 -4.62 10.93 -20.32
C ILE A 121 -4.72 11.45 -21.76
N SER A 122 -3.64 12.07 -22.25
CA SER A 122 -3.53 12.53 -23.64
C SER A 122 -3.00 11.42 -24.55
N SER A 123 -3.49 11.35 -25.80
CA SER A 123 -2.93 10.48 -26.84
C SER A 123 -1.53 10.86 -27.30
N VAL A 124 -1.01 12.02 -26.89
CA VAL A 124 0.39 12.41 -27.09
C VAL A 124 1.32 11.63 -26.15
N ALA A 125 0.82 11.16 -25.00
CA ALA A 125 1.63 10.49 -23.99
C ALA A 125 1.80 8.99 -24.29
N LYS A 126 3.01 8.47 -24.03
CA LYS A 126 3.34 7.04 -24.27
C LYS A 126 2.38 6.07 -23.59
N HIS A 127 1.92 6.41 -22.38
CA HIS A 127 1.01 5.55 -21.62
C HIS A 127 -0.36 5.34 -22.30
N TYR A 128 -0.82 6.27 -23.14
CA TYR A 128 -2.09 6.14 -23.86
C TYR A 128 -1.99 5.00 -24.85
N HIS A 129 -0.91 4.98 -25.63
CA HIS A 129 -0.68 3.93 -26.61
C HIS A 129 -0.40 2.59 -25.94
N ALA A 130 0.31 2.58 -24.81
CA ALA A 130 0.56 1.37 -24.02
C ALA A 130 -0.76 0.76 -23.51
N ILE A 131 -1.62 1.58 -22.90
CA ILE A 131 -2.93 1.17 -22.37
C ILE A 131 -3.85 0.71 -23.50
N LYS A 132 -3.90 1.44 -24.62
CA LYS A 132 -4.73 1.07 -25.78
C LYS A 132 -4.30 -0.25 -26.42
N GLN A 133 -3.00 -0.50 -26.49
CA GLN A 133 -2.45 -1.75 -27.03
C GLN A 133 -2.67 -2.93 -26.09
N ASN A 134 -2.51 -2.71 -24.78
CA ASN A 134 -2.50 -3.77 -23.77
C ASN A 134 -3.46 -3.45 -22.59
N PRO A 135 -4.78 -3.36 -22.82
CA PRO A 135 -5.73 -2.88 -21.81
C PRO A 135 -5.87 -3.81 -20.59
N ASN A 136 -5.43 -5.07 -20.70
CA ASN A 136 -5.48 -6.05 -19.63
C ASN A 136 -4.12 -6.27 -18.92
N ASN A 137 -3.08 -5.52 -19.29
CA ASN A 137 -1.72 -5.67 -18.77
C ASN A 137 -1.19 -4.34 -18.24
N ILE A 138 -1.82 -3.88 -17.16
CA ILE A 138 -1.57 -2.59 -16.52
C ILE A 138 -1.57 -2.81 -15.01
N SER A 139 -0.61 -2.18 -14.32
CA SER A 139 -0.63 -2.05 -12.87
C SER A 139 -0.73 -0.57 -12.48
N VAL A 140 -1.60 -0.27 -11.52
CA VAL A 140 -1.62 1.02 -10.83
C VAL A 140 -1.00 0.89 -9.45
N PHE A 141 -0.37 1.97 -8.99
CA PHE A 141 0.37 1.99 -7.75
C PHE A 141 0.11 3.28 -6.97
N PHE A 142 -0.36 3.11 -5.75
CA PHE A 142 -0.50 4.15 -4.73
C PHE A 142 0.65 3.96 -3.74
N ILE A 143 1.40 5.01 -3.47
CA ILE A 143 2.54 4.95 -2.56
C ILE A 143 2.62 6.21 -1.73
N GLN A 144 2.79 6.02 -0.41
CA GLN A 144 2.95 7.10 0.55
C GLN A 144 4.04 8.07 0.11
N ASP A 145 3.78 9.36 0.25
CA ASP A 145 4.78 10.41 0.02
C ASP A 145 6.04 10.13 0.85
N GLU A 146 7.21 10.26 0.22
CA GLU A 146 8.49 9.94 0.87
C GLU A 146 8.73 10.81 2.12
N LYS A 147 8.32 12.09 2.07
CA LYS A 147 8.43 13.05 3.18
C LYS A 147 7.59 12.66 4.40
N GLU A 148 6.55 11.84 4.22
CA GLU A 148 5.62 11.41 5.27
C GLU A 148 5.98 10.01 5.79
N ALA A 149 6.89 9.33 5.11
CA ALA A 149 7.29 7.98 5.46
C ALA A 149 8.27 8.00 6.63
N LYS A 150 7.95 7.25 7.69
CA LYS A 150 8.86 7.01 8.81
C LYS A 150 10.08 6.17 8.42
N SER A 151 9.95 5.34 7.38
CA SER A 151 11.05 4.50 6.88
C SER A 151 11.00 4.39 5.37
N LEU A 152 12.15 4.61 4.73
CA LEU A 152 12.32 4.45 3.28
C LEU A 152 12.08 3.01 2.82
N PHE A 153 12.28 2.03 3.71
CA PHE A 153 12.10 0.62 3.41
C PHE A 153 10.66 0.12 3.64
N ALA A 154 9.80 0.94 4.25
CA ALA A 154 8.47 0.53 4.70
C ALA A 154 7.37 1.55 4.38
N ARG A 155 7.47 2.23 3.23
CA ARG A 155 6.40 3.11 2.71
C ARG A 155 5.10 2.33 2.52
N VAL A 156 4.00 2.86 3.06
CA VAL A 156 2.66 2.31 2.85
C VAL A 156 2.33 2.37 1.36
N ARG A 157 1.82 1.27 0.79
CA ARG A 157 1.59 1.18 -0.65
C ARG A 157 0.51 0.16 -1.03
N VAL A 158 -0.20 0.45 -2.12
CA VAL A 158 -1.16 -0.45 -2.76
C VAL A 158 -0.79 -0.59 -4.24
N SER A 159 -0.57 -1.81 -4.70
CA SER A 159 -0.42 -2.12 -6.13
C SER A 159 -1.61 -2.94 -6.60
N LEU A 160 -2.26 -2.55 -7.70
CA LEU A 160 -3.39 -3.26 -8.29
C LEU A 160 -3.10 -3.56 -9.75
N ASN A 161 -3.34 -4.79 -10.19
CA ASN A 161 -3.55 -5.12 -11.59
C ASN A 161 -4.95 -4.64 -11.98
N VAL A 162 -5.07 -3.98 -13.13
CA VAL A 162 -6.33 -3.38 -13.59
C VAL A 162 -6.63 -3.76 -15.04
N VAL A 163 -7.91 -3.73 -15.38
CA VAL A 163 -8.38 -3.74 -16.77
C VAL A 163 -8.82 -2.33 -17.14
N ALA A 164 -8.34 -1.84 -18.28
CA ALA A 164 -8.64 -0.53 -18.82
C ALA A 164 -9.75 -0.55 -19.89
N GLU A 165 -10.65 0.42 -19.83
CA GLU A 165 -11.70 0.64 -20.80
C GLU A 165 -11.80 2.14 -21.11
N PHE A 166 -11.71 2.50 -22.40
CA PHE A 166 -11.97 3.88 -22.85
C PHE A 166 -13.47 4.14 -22.79
N VAL A 167 -13.86 5.19 -22.08
CA VAL A 167 -15.28 5.50 -21.86
C VAL A 167 -15.86 6.31 -23.02
N ASP A 168 -17.19 6.30 -23.15
CA ASP A 168 -17.90 7.15 -24.11
C ASP A 168 -17.90 8.64 -23.72
N ASP A 169 -18.38 9.50 -24.64
CA ASP A 169 -18.38 10.95 -24.44
C ASP A 169 -19.25 11.40 -23.25
N ALA A 170 -20.37 10.71 -23.01
CA ALA A 170 -21.27 11.03 -21.90
C ALA A 170 -20.57 10.77 -20.55
N LYS A 171 -19.93 9.61 -20.41
CA LYS A 171 -19.18 9.26 -19.21
C LYS A 171 -17.92 10.09 -19.07
N ARG A 172 -17.24 10.43 -20.16
CA ARG A 172 -16.11 11.36 -20.18
C ARG A 172 -16.52 12.71 -19.60
N ALA A 173 -17.64 13.29 -20.04
CA ALA A 173 -18.13 14.57 -19.55
C ALA A 173 -18.41 14.55 -18.03
N ASP A 174 -19.12 13.52 -17.55
CA ASP A 174 -19.41 13.31 -16.12
C ASP A 174 -18.13 13.24 -15.26
N ILE A 175 -17.13 12.48 -15.71
CA ILE A 175 -15.86 12.35 -15.00
C ILE A 175 -15.05 13.66 -15.03
N MET A 176 -15.05 14.38 -16.14
CA MET A 176 -14.36 15.68 -16.22
C MET A 176 -15.00 16.72 -15.28
N ASP A 177 -16.32 16.75 -15.15
CA ASP A 177 -17.00 17.60 -14.15
C ASP A 177 -16.61 17.22 -12.72
N LYS A 178 -16.41 15.93 -12.44
CA LYS A 178 -15.93 15.45 -11.13
C LYS A 178 -14.48 15.86 -10.87
N PHE A 179 -13.61 15.80 -11.87
CA PHE A 179 -12.26 16.34 -11.75
C PHE A 179 -12.26 17.82 -11.35
N GLU A 180 -13.07 18.65 -12.01
CA GLU A 180 -13.21 20.08 -11.69
C GLU A 180 -13.71 20.31 -10.26
N LYS A 181 -14.73 19.56 -9.83
CA LYS A 181 -15.28 19.65 -8.47
C LYS A 181 -14.29 19.24 -7.38
N LEU A 182 -13.52 18.17 -7.62
CA LEU A 182 -12.54 17.65 -6.66
C LEU A 182 -11.25 18.48 -6.63
N ASN A 183 -10.96 19.22 -7.70
CA ASN A 183 -9.73 19.99 -7.86
C ASN A 183 -10.01 21.42 -8.33
N PRO A 184 -10.74 22.24 -7.54
CA PRO A 184 -11.18 23.58 -7.94
C PRO A 184 -10.03 24.56 -8.23
N ASN A 185 -8.81 24.25 -7.76
CA ASN A 185 -7.62 25.07 -7.95
C ASN A 185 -6.80 24.67 -9.20
N GLU A 186 -7.18 23.61 -9.91
CA GLU A 186 -6.48 23.14 -11.12
C GLU A 186 -7.01 23.86 -12.36
N SER A 187 -6.46 25.04 -12.63
CA SER A 187 -6.87 25.91 -13.74
C SER A 187 -6.78 25.25 -15.13
N ALA A 188 -5.84 24.30 -15.29
CA ALA A 188 -5.63 23.56 -16.54
C ALA A 188 -6.81 22.66 -16.92
N LEU A 189 -7.66 22.24 -15.98
CA LEU A 189 -8.77 21.31 -16.25
C LEU A 189 -9.76 21.87 -17.28
N SER A 190 -10.09 23.16 -17.15
CA SER A 190 -10.98 23.86 -18.09
C SER A 190 -10.47 23.80 -19.53
N PHE A 191 -9.15 23.90 -19.71
CA PHE A 191 -8.51 23.81 -21.02
C PHE A 191 -8.44 22.36 -21.52
N ILE A 192 -7.99 21.42 -20.68
CA ILE A 192 -7.91 19.99 -20.98
C ILE A 192 -9.27 19.42 -21.43
N LYS A 193 -10.36 19.86 -20.81
CA LYS A 193 -11.73 19.41 -21.14
C LYS A 193 -12.13 19.69 -22.60
N THR A 194 -11.57 20.75 -23.20
CA THR A 194 -11.83 21.12 -24.61
C THR A 194 -10.99 20.33 -25.61
N MET A 195 -9.94 19.65 -25.14
CA MET A 195 -9.00 18.93 -25.99
C MET A 195 -9.55 17.57 -26.42
N LYS A 196 -9.47 17.29 -27.72
CA LYS A 196 -9.92 16.03 -28.33
C LYS A 196 -8.93 14.88 -28.16
N ASP A 197 -7.68 15.19 -27.85
CA ASP A 197 -6.64 14.21 -27.61
C ASP A 197 -6.61 13.73 -26.15
N PHE A 198 -7.42 14.31 -25.25
CA PHE A 198 -7.58 13.84 -23.88
C PHE A 198 -8.77 12.88 -23.72
N TYR A 199 -8.44 11.70 -23.20
CA TYR A 199 -9.36 10.60 -23.00
C TYR A 199 -9.52 10.27 -21.52
N VAL A 200 -10.73 9.90 -21.14
CA VAL A 200 -11.00 9.28 -19.85
C VAL A 200 -10.93 7.76 -20.02
N VAL A 201 -10.20 7.11 -19.13
CA VAL A 201 -10.05 5.65 -19.12
C VAL A 201 -10.47 5.12 -17.76
N LYS A 202 -11.44 4.21 -17.76
CA LYS A 202 -11.86 3.46 -16.57
C LYS A 202 -10.86 2.34 -16.32
N LEU A 203 -10.38 2.24 -15.09
CA LEU A 203 -9.51 1.20 -14.58
C LEU A 203 -10.29 0.39 -13.55
N THR A 204 -10.53 -0.88 -13.86
CA THR A 204 -11.25 -1.81 -12.97
C THR A 204 -10.23 -2.70 -12.25
N PRO A 205 -10.09 -2.59 -10.92
CA PRO A 205 -9.19 -3.43 -10.12
C PRO A 205 -9.50 -4.91 -10.25
N LYS A 206 -8.44 -5.72 -10.29
CA LYS A 206 -8.52 -7.19 -10.36
C LYS A 206 -7.85 -7.83 -9.16
N THR A 207 -6.53 -7.93 -9.16
CA THR A 207 -5.77 -8.47 -8.04
C THR A 207 -4.76 -7.44 -7.59
N GLY A 208 -4.22 -7.58 -6.38
CA GLY A 208 -3.21 -6.65 -5.92
C GLY A 208 -2.60 -7.01 -4.58
N ARG A 209 -1.86 -6.04 -4.05
CA ARG A 209 -1.12 -6.15 -2.80
C ARG A 209 -1.22 -4.84 -2.04
N TYR A 210 -1.62 -4.90 -0.78
CA TYR A 210 -1.53 -3.78 0.16
C TYR A 210 -0.41 -4.07 1.16
N VAL A 211 0.53 -3.13 1.32
CA VAL A 211 1.63 -3.23 2.28
C VAL A 211 1.61 -1.99 3.17
N LYS A 212 1.49 -2.18 4.49
CA LYS A 212 1.48 -1.09 5.48
C LYS A 212 2.78 -0.96 6.29
N GLY A 213 3.72 -1.87 6.08
CA GLY A 213 5.00 -1.91 6.79
C GLY A 213 5.55 -3.32 6.88
N PHE A 214 6.54 -3.51 7.76
CA PHE A 214 7.19 -4.81 7.94
C PHE A 214 6.20 -5.90 8.38
N GLY A 215 6.24 -7.04 7.70
CA GLY A 215 5.39 -8.21 8.00
C GLY A 215 3.88 -7.96 7.85
N ALA A 216 3.47 -6.88 7.20
CA ALA A 216 2.07 -6.47 7.08
C ALA A 216 1.71 -6.25 5.61
N ALA A 217 1.50 -7.37 4.92
CA ALA A 217 1.21 -7.40 3.50
C ALA A 217 0.02 -8.32 3.22
N TYR A 218 -0.91 -7.84 2.40
CA TYR A 218 -2.21 -8.46 2.17
C TYR A 218 -2.48 -8.57 0.68
N ASP A 219 -3.01 -9.71 0.25
CA ASP A 219 -3.48 -9.89 -1.12
C ASP A 219 -4.88 -9.27 -1.27
N ILE A 220 -5.11 -8.69 -2.44
CA ILE A 220 -6.33 -7.97 -2.79
C ILE A 220 -7.03 -8.69 -3.95
N GLU A 221 -8.34 -8.81 -3.87
CA GLU A 221 -9.23 -9.12 -4.99
C GLU A 221 -10.29 -8.02 -5.14
N GLY A 222 -10.28 -7.34 -6.29
CA GLY A 222 -10.99 -6.08 -6.50
C GLY A 222 -10.44 -5.00 -5.57
N LEU A 223 -11.28 -4.50 -4.66
CA LEU A 223 -10.91 -3.63 -3.54
C LEU A 223 -11.16 -4.30 -2.18
N LYS A 224 -11.13 -5.63 -2.14
CA LYS A 224 -11.31 -6.43 -0.92
C LYS A 224 -10.03 -7.18 -0.57
N ILE A 225 -9.81 -7.40 0.72
CA ILE A 225 -8.70 -8.24 1.18
C ILE A 225 -9.09 -9.71 0.95
N ALA A 226 -8.26 -10.45 0.20
CA ALA A 226 -8.57 -11.80 -0.29
C ALA A 226 -8.18 -12.91 0.70
N ASN A 227 -7.03 -12.76 1.38
CA ASN A 227 -6.51 -13.75 2.32
C ASN A 227 -6.58 -13.24 3.76
N GLU A 228 -7.23 -14.01 4.63
CA GLU A 228 -7.20 -13.83 6.09
C GLU A 228 -5.87 -14.34 6.68
N GLU A 229 -5.25 -15.32 6.01
CA GLU A 229 -3.95 -15.84 6.38
C GLU A 229 -2.86 -14.83 6.03
N ARG A 230 -2.35 -14.18 7.08
CA ARG A 230 -1.14 -13.37 7.02
C ARG A 230 -0.07 -14.18 6.30
N VAL A 231 0.57 -13.59 5.30
CA VAL A 231 1.81 -14.18 4.77
C VAL A 231 2.82 -14.15 5.92
N ASN A 232 2.99 -15.28 6.60
CA ASN A 232 4.03 -15.50 7.62
C ASN A 232 5.37 -15.03 7.05
N ASN A 233 6.27 -14.52 7.90
CA ASN A 233 7.55 -13.97 7.46
C ASN A 233 8.21 -14.89 6.40
N PRO A 234 8.15 -14.54 5.10
CA PRO A 234 8.64 -15.42 4.04
C PRO A 234 10.14 -15.22 3.83
N HIS A 235 10.76 -14.30 4.58
CA HIS A 235 12.16 -13.97 4.45
C HIS A 235 13.01 -15.02 5.14
N ILE A 236 13.92 -15.62 4.38
CA ILE A 236 14.97 -16.49 4.90
C ILE A 236 16.08 -15.58 5.43
N LYS A 237 16.42 -15.72 6.71
CA LYS A 237 17.59 -15.03 7.29
C LYS A 237 18.85 -15.76 6.84
N GLN A 238 19.89 -15.02 6.44
CA GLN A 238 21.23 -15.58 6.40
C GLN A 238 21.73 -15.66 7.84
N HIS A 239 22.18 -16.85 8.25
CA HIS A 239 22.83 -17.09 9.55
C HIS A 239 24.23 -16.48 9.58
#